data_AF-A0A7C9GKY3-F1
#
_entry.id   AF-A0A7C9GKY3-F1
#
_cell.length_a   1.000
_cell.length_b   1.000
_cell.length_c   1.000
_cell.angle_alpha   90.00
_cell.angle_beta   90.00
_cell.angle_gamma   90.00
#
_symmetry.space_group_name_H-M   'P 1'
#
loop_
_entity.id
_entity.type
_entity.pdbx_description
1 polymer ?
#
loop_
_entity_poly.entity_id
_entity_poly.type
_entity_poly.pdbx_seq_one_letter_code
_entity_poly.pdbx_strand_id
1 'polypeptide(L)'
;MPISPISGRMPLSQMQAPQRAAVSPLLEQGNRLFEQSVRRGPLHFQSSDLKQLITELRQLQSAPSSGQAQRVQDAIQQWENHHPKEVEARGTRLTELKQALAEQGVMVRAHQPNVVAPGIKAMLQQAMPTLQKMGTYACTDAGTFVSKQNSQYQQIMERLRLFNDNPERQKVNSQANMMSNMAAIAAKRGNVSLNQLQSIARHVAQAQAGCCTTLAYSAAAELMKHNQDDQQRIEVVAHRGSKGHTQTHCFVVIGRDPNSELGKPETWGSQARVIDPWAATIGGELQGTPSKPPIANLWPPTESVFDNHKE
;
A
#
# COMPACT_ATOMS: atom_id res chain seq x y z
N MET A 1 82.64 1.59 5.80
CA MET A 1 82.21 2.84 5.14
C MET A 1 81.54 2.48 3.80
N PRO A 2 80.57 3.29 3.34
CA PRO A 2 79.29 2.94 2.68
C PRO A 2 79.46 2.76 1.14
N ILE A 3 78.48 2.55 0.26
CA ILE A 3 77.18 3.21 0.00
C ILE A 3 76.33 2.29 -0.92
N SER A 4 75.00 2.30 -0.73
CA SER A 4 73.95 1.62 -1.52
C SER A 4 73.49 2.46 -2.76
N PRO A 5 72.25 2.33 -3.33
CA PRO A 5 71.83 1.48 -4.46
C PRO A 5 71.06 2.26 -5.59
N ILE A 6 70.65 1.60 -6.69
CA ILE A 6 69.50 2.02 -7.56
C ILE A 6 68.88 0.74 -8.17
N SER A 7 67.78 0.18 -7.66
CA SER A 7 66.34 0.53 -7.81
C SER A 7 65.79 0.46 -9.24
N GLY A 8 64.93 -0.53 -9.48
CA GLY A 8 64.17 -0.68 -10.71
C GLY A 8 63.13 -1.81 -10.65
N ARG A 9 62.14 -1.70 -9.75
CA ARG A 9 60.85 -2.40 -9.87
C ARG A 9 59.74 -1.53 -9.27
N MET A 10 58.80 -1.13 -10.12
CA MET A 10 57.57 -0.46 -9.70
C MET A 10 56.71 -1.43 -8.88
N PRO A 11 56.21 -1.04 -7.69
CA PRO A 11 55.14 -1.77 -7.03
C PRO A 11 53.80 -1.40 -7.67
N LEU A 12 53.05 -2.42 -8.07
CA LEU A 12 51.61 -2.37 -8.23
C LEU A 12 51.01 -1.84 -6.91
N SER A 13 50.51 -0.61 -6.92
CA SER A 13 49.71 -0.08 -5.82
C SER A 13 48.49 -0.95 -5.63
N GLN A 14 48.45 -1.65 -4.50
CA GLN A 14 47.23 -2.22 -3.94
C GLN A 14 46.21 -1.09 -3.75
N MET A 15 45.20 -1.06 -4.62
CA MET A 15 43.97 -0.33 -4.33
C MET A 15 43.32 -1.00 -3.13
N GLN A 16 43.32 -0.30 -1.99
CA GLN A 16 42.46 -0.62 -0.87
C GLN A 16 41.01 -0.66 -1.36
N ALA A 17 40.38 -1.83 -1.22
CA ALA A 17 38.96 -1.98 -1.43
C ALA A 17 38.19 -1.08 -0.44
N PRO A 18 37.12 -0.39 -0.86
CA PRO A 18 36.28 0.37 0.04
C PRO A 18 35.68 -0.59 1.08
N GLN A 19 35.88 -0.29 2.36
CA GLN A 19 35.21 -0.97 3.47
C GLN A 19 33.69 -0.82 3.28
N ARG A 20 33.03 -1.89 2.85
CA ARG A 20 31.56 -2.00 2.94
C ARG A 20 31.20 -1.87 4.42
N ALA A 21 30.30 -0.94 4.74
CA ALA A 21 29.66 -0.90 6.04
C ALA A 21 29.10 -2.29 6.35
N ALA A 22 29.52 -2.88 7.47
CA ALA A 22 29.22 -4.24 7.84
C ALA A 22 27.70 -4.37 8.09
N VAL A 23 27.01 -5.05 7.19
CA VAL A 23 25.64 -5.52 7.45
C VAL A 23 25.73 -6.49 8.62
N SER A 24 24.94 -6.27 9.68
CA SER A 24 24.94 -7.17 10.84
C SER A 24 24.70 -8.63 10.39
N PRO A 25 25.50 -9.60 10.89
CA PRO A 25 25.43 -10.99 10.43
C PRO A 25 24.08 -11.63 10.72
N LEU A 26 23.27 -11.08 11.64
CA LEU A 26 21.97 -11.63 12.02
C LEU A 26 20.94 -11.68 10.88
N LEU A 27 21.09 -10.84 9.85
CA LEU A 27 20.16 -10.76 8.72
C LEU A 27 20.66 -11.49 7.47
N GLU A 28 21.86 -12.08 7.53
CA GLU A 28 22.43 -12.83 6.41
C GLU A 28 21.64 -14.11 6.14
N GLN A 29 21.55 -14.47 4.86
CA GLN A 29 20.85 -15.67 4.41
C GLN A 29 21.40 -16.92 5.13
N GLY A 30 20.52 -17.64 5.82
CA GLY A 30 20.87 -18.86 6.54
C GLY A 30 21.57 -18.65 7.88
N ASN A 31 21.77 -17.41 8.34
CA ASN A 31 22.31 -17.13 9.65
C ASN A 31 21.33 -17.56 10.76
N ARG A 32 21.81 -18.31 11.75
CA ARG A 32 20.96 -18.81 12.85
C ARG A 32 21.36 -18.27 14.22
N LEU A 33 22.18 -17.22 14.30
CA LEU A 33 22.72 -16.72 15.56
C LEU A 33 21.61 -16.23 16.52
N PHE A 34 20.62 -15.50 16.01
CA PHE A 34 19.47 -15.09 16.82
C PHE A 34 18.66 -16.30 17.29
N GLU A 35 18.32 -17.21 16.37
CA GLU A 35 17.59 -18.44 16.69
C GLU A 35 18.31 -19.29 17.76
N GLN A 36 19.63 -19.41 17.65
CA GLN A 36 20.46 -20.12 18.63
C GLN A 36 20.46 -19.42 19.98
N SER A 37 20.48 -18.08 20.01
CA SER A 37 20.46 -17.32 21.28
C SER A 37 19.15 -17.46 22.06
N VAL A 38 18.03 -17.70 21.38
CA VAL A 38 16.71 -17.83 22.02
C VAL A 38 16.34 -19.28 22.35
N ARG A 39 17.16 -20.27 21.94
CA ARG A 39 16.95 -21.67 22.27
C ARG A 39 17.35 -21.92 23.73
N ARG A 40 16.46 -22.59 24.46
CA ARG A 40 16.79 -23.31 25.70
C ARG A 40 16.58 -24.79 25.44
N GLY A 41 17.20 -25.65 26.25
CA GLY A 41 17.14 -27.11 26.08
C GLY A 41 15.70 -27.67 25.97
N PRO A 42 15.55 -28.94 25.58
CA PRO A 42 14.27 -29.52 25.11
C PRO A 42 13.11 -29.50 26.12
N LEU A 43 13.38 -29.17 27.39
CA LEU A 43 12.38 -29.11 28.48
C LEU A 43 11.78 -27.72 28.69
N HIS A 44 12.20 -26.69 27.95
CA HIS A 44 11.69 -25.33 28.12
C HIS A 44 10.69 -24.94 27.04
N PHE A 45 9.45 -24.69 27.46
CA PHE A 45 8.38 -24.16 26.63
C PHE A 45 8.81 -22.88 25.88
N GLN A 46 8.50 -22.83 24.59
CA GLN A 46 8.74 -21.69 23.70
C GLN A 46 7.39 -21.16 23.22
N SER A 47 7.13 -19.86 23.39
CA SER A 47 5.87 -19.23 22.98
C SER A 47 5.61 -19.34 21.47
N SER A 48 4.34 -19.22 21.08
CA SER A 48 3.94 -19.07 19.67
C SER A 48 4.60 -17.85 19.04
N ASP A 49 4.68 -16.75 19.78
CA ASP A 49 5.15 -15.46 19.27
C ASP A 49 6.66 -15.51 18.99
N LEU A 50 7.44 -16.18 19.85
CA LEU A 50 8.86 -16.42 19.58
C LEU A 50 9.08 -17.36 18.37
N LYS A 51 8.20 -18.34 18.16
CA LYS A 51 8.25 -19.20 16.95
C LYS A 51 7.90 -18.41 15.69
N GLN A 52 6.92 -17.51 15.78
CA GLN A 52 6.56 -16.61 14.69
C GLN A 52 7.73 -15.69 14.35
N LEU A 53 8.35 -15.05 15.35
CA LEU A 53 9.52 -14.20 15.15
C LEU A 53 10.66 -14.93 14.42
N ILE A 54 10.98 -16.18 14.82
CA ILE A 54 12.00 -16.97 14.13
C ILE A 54 11.59 -17.28 12.67
N THR A 55 10.30 -17.50 12.43
CA THR A 55 9.77 -17.79 11.09
C THR A 55 9.90 -16.57 10.18
N GLU A 56 9.44 -15.40 10.65
CA GLU A 56 9.56 -14.13 9.92
C GLU A 56 11.02 -13.76 9.66
N LEU A 57 11.91 -13.97 10.66
CA LEU A 57 13.33 -13.71 10.49
C LEU A 57 13.95 -14.59 9.39
N ARG A 58 13.59 -15.87 9.33
CA ARG A 58 14.05 -16.77 8.25
C ARG A 58 13.52 -16.35 6.89
N GLN A 59 12.28 -15.86 6.82
CA GLN A 59 11.71 -15.35 5.57
C GLN A 59 12.43 -14.07 5.12
N LEU A 60 12.74 -13.17 6.04
CA LEU A 60 13.54 -11.97 5.76
C LEU A 60 14.94 -12.33 5.26
N GLN A 61 15.59 -13.32 5.88
CA GLN A 61 16.91 -13.79 5.48
C GLN A 61 16.92 -14.48 4.11
N SER A 62 15.83 -15.16 3.71
CA SER A 62 15.73 -15.82 2.41
C SER A 62 15.33 -14.87 1.29
N ALA A 63 14.47 -13.90 1.58
CA ALA A 63 13.97 -12.91 0.62
C ALA A 63 13.90 -11.52 1.28
N PRO A 64 15.03 -10.79 1.34
CA PRO A 64 15.08 -9.47 1.96
C PRO A 64 14.12 -8.47 1.30
N SER A 65 13.17 -7.94 2.07
CA SER A 65 12.26 -6.88 1.62
C SER A 65 11.82 -6.02 2.80
N SER A 66 11.36 -4.79 2.53
CA SER A 66 10.83 -3.89 3.56
C SER A 66 9.59 -4.46 4.25
N GLY A 67 8.71 -5.14 3.51
CA GLY A 67 7.53 -5.81 4.08
C GLY A 67 7.92 -6.93 5.05
N GLN A 68 8.91 -7.76 4.69
CA GLN A 68 9.42 -8.78 5.61
C GLN A 68 10.12 -8.17 6.83
N ALA A 69 10.87 -7.07 6.65
CA ALA A 69 11.52 -6.38 7.76
C ALA A 69 10.49 -5.82 8.75
N GLN A 70 9.38 -5.27 8.25
CA GLN A 70 8.27 -4.81 9.09
C GLN A 70 7.61 -5.97 9.84
N ARG A 71 7.34 -7.11 9.18
CA ARG A 71 6.80 -8.30 9.85
C ARG A 71 7.69 -8.80 10.99
N VAL A 72 9.02 -8.74 10.82
CA VAL A 72 9.96 -9.06 11.90
C VAL A 72 9.85 -8.03 13.04
N GLN A 73 9.75 -6.73 12.74
CA GLN A 73 9.55 -5.70 13.76
C GLN A 73 8.23 -5.87 14.53
N ASP A 74 7.15 -6.18 13.84
CA ASP A 74 5.83 -6.42 14.45
C ASP A 74 5.87 -7.68 15.34
N ALA A 75 6.50 -8.75 14.87
CA ALA A 75 6.67 -9.98 15.65
C ALA A 75 7.54 -9.76 16.90
N ILE A 76 8.58 -8.91 16.81
CA ILE A 76 9.37 -8.48 17.97
C ILE A 76 8.47 -7.77 18.98
N GLN A 77 7.67 -6.80 18.53
CA GLN A 77 6.81 -6.01 19.41
C GLN A 77 5.74 -6.86 20.09
N GLN A 78 5.15 -7.81 19.36
CA GLN A 78 4.18 -8.77 19.91
C GLN A 78 4.83 -9.65 20.99
N TRP A 79 6.02 -10.20 20.72
CA TRP A 79 6.75 -11.01 21.69
C TRP A 79 7.12 -10.23 22.96
N GLU A 80 7.58 -8.97 22.81
CA GLU A 80 7.88 -8.07 23.93
C GLU A 80 6.64 -7.77 24.79
N ASN A 81 5.49 -7.57 24.16
CA ASN A 81 4.25 -7.22 24.84
C ASN A 81 3.61 -8.43 25.55
N HIS A 82 3.57 -9.59 24.90
CA HIS A 82 2.87 -10.76 25.42
C HIS A 82 3.74 -11.62 26.34
N HIS A 83 5.06 -11.63 26.13
CA HIS A 83 5.96 -12.54 26.82
C HIS A 83 7.20 -11.85 27.42
N PRO A 84 7.05 -10.79 28.24
CA PRO A 84 8.17 -9.99 28.74
C PRO A 84 9.20 -10.80 29.55
N LYS A 85 8.76 -11.82 30.31
CA LYS A 85 9.69 -12.72 31.05
C LYS A 85 10.49 -13.63 30.12
N GLU A 86 9.92 -14.05 29.00
CA GLU A 86 10.62 -14.86 28.01
C GLU A 86 11.64 -13.99 27.25
N VAL A 87 11.27 -12.75 26.95
CA VAL A 87 12.16 -11.74 26.34
C VAL A 87 13.36 -11.46 27.25
N GLU A 88 13.14 -11.21 28.54
CA GLU A 88 14.24 -11.01 29.49
C GLU A 88 15.17 -12.23 29.55
N ALA A 89 14.58 -13.43 29.52
CA ALA A 89 15.32 -14.68 29.64
C ALA A 89 16.06 -15.12 28.36
N ARG A 90 15.64 -14.66 27.17
CA ARG A 90 16.08 -15.20 25.86
C ARG A 90 16.51 -14.13 24.86
N GLY A 91 16.13 -12.87 25.04
CA GLY A 91 16.31 -11.76 24.10
C GLY A 91 17.70 -11.13 24.10
N THR A 92 18.75 -11.90 24.40
CA THR A 92 20.13 -11.36 24.53
C THR A 92 20.65 -10.69 23.26
N ARG A 93 20.20 -11.14 22.08
CA ARG A 93 20.50 -10.52 20.78
C ARG A 93 19.37 -9.66 20.21
N LEU A 94 18.33 -9.37 21.00
CA LEU A 94 17.18 -8.62 20.51
C LEU A 94 17.55 -7.18 20.13
N THR A 95 18.40 -6.53 20.92
CA THR A 95 18.92 -5.19 20.60
C THR A 95 19.75 -5.18 19.31
N GLU A 96 20.61 -6.19 19.13
CA GLU A 96 21.41 -6.35 17.91
C GLU A 96 20.51 -6.57 16.68
N LEU A 97 19.45 -7.39 16.82
CA LEU A 97 18.48 -7.62 15.75
C LEU A 97 17.70 -6.35 15.41
N LYS A 98 17.22 -5.60 16.40
CA LYS A 98 16.53 -4.31 16.20
C LYS A 98 17.44 -3.30 15.49
N GLN A 99 18.70 -3.21 15.89
CA GLN A 99 19.69 -2.35 15.26
C GLN A 99 19.94 -2.77 13.80
N ALA A 100 20.11 -4.06 13.55
CA ALA A 100 20.30 -4.60 12.21
C ALA A 100 19.10 -4.29 11.29
N LEU A 101 17.87 -4.40 11.80
CA LEU A 101 16.65 -4.06 11.06
C LEU A 101 16.56 -2.57 10.76
N ALA A 102 16.98 -1.70 11.69
CA ALA A 102 17.04 -0.26 11.47
C ALA A 102 18.07 0.10 10.38
N GLU A 103 19.27 -0.48 10.44
CA GLU A 103 20.33 -0.28 9.47
C GLU A 103 19.98 -0.86 8.09
N GLN A 104 19.35 -2.04 8.04
CA GLN A 104 18.81 -2.61 6.81
C GLN A 104 17.69 -1.73 6.25
N GLY A 105 16.83 -1.14 7.08
CA GLY A 105 15.83 -0.16 6.65
C GLY A 105 16.46 1.08 6.01
N VAL A 106 17.61 1.54 6.51
CA VAL A 106 18.38 2.65 5.93
C VAL A 106 19.10 2.22 4.64
N MET A 107 19.68 1.02 4.60
CA MET A 107 20.36 0.50 3.41
C MET A 107 19.41 0.10 2.29
N VAL A 108 18.24 -0.48 2.58
CA VAL A 108 17.17 -0.75 1.60
C VAL A 108 16.62 0.58 1.06
N ARG A 109 16.54 1.64 1.87
CA ARG A 109 16.22 3.00 1.38
C ARG A 109 17.32 3.60 0.49
N ALA A 110 18.59 3.26 0.71
CA ALA A 110 19.74 3.79 -0.06
C ALA A 110 20.13 2.94 -1.28
N HIS A 111 19.80 1.65 -1.30
CA HIS A 111 20.16 0.67 -2.33
C HIS A 111 18.93 0.01 -2.98
N GLN A 112 17.72 0.52 -2.76
CA GLN A 112 16.64 0.25 -3.70
C GLN A 112 17.14 0.72 -5.07
N PRO A 113 17.35 -0.18 -6.05
CA PRO A 113 17.51 0.27 -7.40
C PRO A 113 16.24 1.04 -7.74
N ASN A 114 16.41 2.07 -8.56
CA ASN A 114 15.41 3.02 -9.02
C ASN A 114 14.33 2.33 -9.92
N VAL A 115 13.74 1.22 -9.46
CA VAL A 115 12.80 0.34 -10.16
C VAL A 115 11.45 0.40 -9.46
N VAL A 116 10.90 1.61 -9.27
CA VAL A 116 9.51 1.81 -8.80
C VAL A 116 8.74 2.76 -9.73
N ALA A 117 9.44 3.67 -10.41
CA ALA A 117 8.83 4.57 -11.40
C ALA A 117 8.24 3.89 -12.66
N PRO A 118 8.78 2.75 -13.19
CA PRO A 118 8.18 2.10 -14.36
C PRO A 118 6.85 1.40 -14.03
N GLY A 119 6.72 0.79 -12.85
CA GLY A 119 5.59 -0.07 -12.48
C GLY A 119 4.26 0.67 -12.38
N ILE A 120 4.20 1.73 -11.53
CA ILE A 120 2.98 2.53 -11.37
C ILE A 120 2.59 3.20 -12.69
N LYS A 121 3.57 3.75 -13.42
CA LYS A 121 3.32 4.42 -14.70
C LYS A 121 2.76 3.44 -15.75
N ALA A 122 3.36 2.25 -15.88
CA ALA A 122 2.90 1.24 -16.83
C ALA A 122 1.52 0.69 -16.44
N MET A 123 1.31 0.39 -15.16
CA MET A 123 0.01 -0.06 -14.64
C MET A 123 -1.08 0.99 -14.90
N LEU A 124 -0.81 2.26 -14.59
CA LEU A 124 -1.74 3.35 -14.88
C LEU A 124 -1.99 3.49 -16.37
N GLN A 125 -0.95 3.40 -17.22
CA GLN A 125 -1.11 3.50 -18.66
C GLN A 125 -2.06 2.42 -19.22
N GLN A 126 -2.01 1.20 -18.68
CA GLN A 126 -2.89 0.10 -19.09
C GLN A 126 -4.31 0.26 -18.52
N ALA A 127 -4.45 0.72 -17.28
CA ALA A 127 -5.74 0.92 -16.62
C ALA A 127 -6.49 2.18 -17.12
N MET A 128 -5.75 3.20 -17.59
CA MET A 128 -6.29 4.54 -17.85
C MET A 128 -7.50 4.56 -18.79
N PRO A 129 -7.54 3.82 -19.91
CA PRO A 129 -8.71 3.84 -20.79
C PRO A 129 -9.99 3.43 -20.08
N THR A 130 -9.92 2.38 -19.23
CA THR A 130 -11.06 1.92 -18.45
C THR A 130 -11.42 2.93 -17.35
N LEU A 131 -10.44 3.49 -16.65
CA LEU A 131 -10.66 4.50 -15.60
C LEU A 131 -11.28 5.79 -16.17
N GLN A 132 -10.82 6.25 -17.33
CA GLN A 132 -11.41 7.39 -18.05
C GLN A 132 -12.84 7.09 -18.48
N LYS A 133 -13.11 5.87 -18.97
CA LYS A 133 -14.47 5.44 -19.28
C LYS A 133 -15.37 5.50 -18.04
N MET A 134 -14.89 5.08 -16.87
CA MET A 134 -15.65 5.23 -15.61
C MET A 134 -15.97 6.70 -15.29
N GLY A 135 -15.06 7.64 -15.58
CA GLY A 135 -15.31 9.08 -15.44
C GLY A 135 -16.43 9.62 -16.35
N THR A 136 -16.88 8.85 -17.34
CA THR A 136 -18.03 9.21 -18.19
C THR A 136 -19.37 8.63 -17.71
N TYR A 137 -19.36 7.84 -16.63
CA TYR A 137 -20.58 7.25 -16.07
C TYR A 137 -21.45 8.29 -15.35
N ALA A 138 -22.69 7.93 -15.07
CA ALA A 138 -23.57 8.76 -14.27
C ALA A 138 -23.15 8.72 -12.79
N CYS A 139 -22.95 9.88 -12.19
CA CYS A 139 -22.84 9.99 -10.74
C CYS A 139 -24.25 9.99 -10.14
N THR A 140 -24.59 8.98 -9.36
CA THR A 140 -25.94 8.82 -8.79
C THR A 140 -26.28 9.91 -7.77
N ASP A 141 -25.26 10.57 -7.22
CA ASP A 141 -25.39 11.64 -6.22
C ASP A 141 -25.11 13.03 -6.81
N ALA A 142 -25.05 13.16 -8.15
CA ALA A 142 -24.70 14.44 -8.79
C ALA A 142 -25.61 15.60 -8.37
N GLY A 143 -26.90 15.34 -8.11
CA GLY A 143 -27.83 16.36 -7.62
C GLY A 143 -27.44 16.97 -6.26
N THR A 144 -26.64 16.27 -5.47
CA THR A 144 -26.15 16.73 -4.16
C THR A 144 -24.82 17.47 -4.27
N PHE A 145 -23.91 17.00 -5.12
CA PHE A 145 -22.52 17.45 -5.12
C PHE A 145 -22.16 18.40 -6.26
N VAL A 146 -22.97 18.48 -7.33
CA VAL A 146 -22.64 19.29 -8.50
C VAL A 146 -23.35 20.64 -8.41
N SER A 147 -22.56 21.70 -8.27
CA SER A 147 -23.06 23.08 -8.33
C SER A 147 -23.57 23.44 -9.73
N LYS A 148 -24.64 24.22 -9.80
CA LYS A 148 -25.17 24.81 -11.04
C LYS A 148 -24.17 25.72 -11.77
N GLN A 149 -23.15 26.21 -11.07
CA GLN A 149 -22.06 27.02 -11.63
C GLN A 149 -20.95 26.17 -12.26
N ASN A 150 -20.98 24.84 -12.12
CA ASN A 150 -20.02 23.96 -12.79
C ASN A 150 -20.22 24.05 -14.32
N SER A 151 -19.14 24.30 -15.06
CA SER A 151 -19.18 24.42 -16.54
C SER A 151 -19.74 23.19 -17.24
N GLN A 152 -19.63 22.00 -16.62
CA GLN A 152 -20.12 20.73 -17.13
C GLN A 152 -21.49 20.33 -16.54
N TYR A 153 -22.15 21.20 -15.76
CA TYR A 153 -23.38 20.88 -15.01
C TYR A 153 -24.45 20.22 -15.89
N GLN A 154 -24.75 20.81 -17.06
CA GLN A 154 -25.78 20.28 -17.96
C GLN A 154 -25.46 18.86 -18.45
N GLN A 155 -24.20 18.62 -18.83
CA GLN A 155 -23.76 17.30 -19.28
C GLN A 155 -23.84 16.26 -18.15
N ILE A 156 -23.42 16.63 -16.94
CA ILE A 156 -23.45 15.74 -15.78
C ILE A 156 -24.90 15.39 -15.41
N MET A 157 -25.78 16.38 -15.36
CA MET A 157 -27.19 16.18 -15.04
C MET A 157 -27.92 15.39 -16.13
N GLU A 158 -27.56 15.56 -17.40
CA GLU A 158 -28.10 14.75 -18.49
C GLU A 158 -27.70 13.28 -18.37
N ARG A 159 -26.44 12.98 -18.01
CA ARG A 159 -26.03 11.60 -17.71
C ARG A 159 -26.84 10.98 -16.59
N LEU A 160 -27.10 11.75 -15.52
CA LEU A 160 -27.94 11.31 -14.40
C LEU A 160 -29.39 11.07 -14.85
N ARG A 161 -29.96 11.96 -15.66
CA ARG A 161 -31.32 11.81 -16.22
C ARG A 161 -31.43 10.55 -17.08
N LEU A 162 -30.51 10.35 -18.03
CA LEU A 162 -30.47 9.15 -18.89
C LEU A 162 -30.30 7.85 -18.09
N PHE A 163 -29.65 7.91 -16.92
CA PHE A 163 -29.60 6.79 -15.99
C PHE A 163 -30.95 6.56 -15.30
N ASN A 164 -31.57 7.62 -14.78
CA ASN A 164 -32.86 7.56 -14.08
C ASN A 164 -34.03 7.16 -15.00
N ASP A 165 -33.92 7.40 -16.30
CA ASP A 165 -34.92 6.98 -17.29
C ASP A 165 -34.75 5.51 -17.73
N ASN A 166 -33.74 4.80 -17.22
CA ASN A 166 -33.46 3.40 -17.56
C ASN A 166 -33.60 2.48 -16.32
N PRO A 167 -34.71 1.76 -16.18
CA PRO A 167 -34.95 0.86 -15.03
C PRO A 167 -33.95 -0.29 -14.90
N GLU A 168 -33.42 -0.80 -16.02
CA GLU A 168 -32.44 -1.89 -16.00
C GLU A 168 -31.12 -1.43 -15.39
N ARG A 169 -30.63 -0.26 -15.81
CA ARG A 169 -29.43 0.36 -15.23
C ARG A 169 -29.61 0.64 -13.74
N GLN A 170 -30.78 1.13 -13.33
CA GLN A 170 -31.10 1.36 -11.91
C GLN A 170 -31.10 0.08 -11.09
N LYS A 171 -31.68 -1.01 -11.62
CA LYS A 171 -31.70 -2.33 -10.98
C LYS A 171 -30.27 -2.83 -10.74
N VAL A 172 -29.42 -2.77 -11.76
CA VAL A 172 -28.03 -3.22 -11.68
C VAL A 172 -27.20 -2.33 -10.75
N ASN A 173 -27.41 -1.00 -10.76
CA ASN A 173 -26.78 -0.09 -9.80
C ASN A 173 -27.19 -0.39 -8.35
N SER A 174 -28.46 -0.72 -8.13
CA SER A 174 -28.96 -1.12 -6.81
C SER A 174 -28.29 -2.41 -6.31
N GLN A 175 -28.02 -3.36 -7.22
CA GLN A 175 -27.22 -4.54 -6.91
C GLN A 175 -25.77 -4.17 -6.55
N ALA A 176 -25.13 -3.29 -7.32
CA ALA A 176 -23.78 -2.80 -7.00
C ALA A 176 -23.72 -2.14 -5.60
N ASN A 177 -24.71 -1.32 -5.26
CA ASN A 177 -24.82 -0.67 -3.96
C ASN A 177 -25.01 -1.67 -2.82
N MET A 178 -25.88 -2.67 -2.99
CA MET A 178 -26.06 -3.73 -2.01
C MET A 178 -24.75 -4.50 -1.77
N MET A 179 -24.02 -4.85 -2.83
CA MET A 179 -22.73 -5.53 -2.73
C MET A 179 -21.67 -4.65 -2.07
N SER A 180 -21.64 -3.36 -2.38
CA SER A 180 -20.76 -2.38 -1.74
C SER A 180 -21.03 -2.25 -0.24
N ASN A 181 -22.30 -2.28 0.18
CA ASN A 181 -22.66 -2.28 1.60
C ASN A 181 -22.16 -3.55 2.30
N MET A 182 -22.27 -4.72 1.66
CA MET A 182 -21.71 -5.96 2.20
C MET A 182 -20.18 -5.92 2.27
N ALA A 183 -19.52 -5.33 1.26
CA ALA A 183 -18.08 -5.10 1.27
C ALA A 183 -17.67 -4.17 2.43
N ALA A 184 -18.42 -3.09 2.68
CA ALA A 184 -18.16 -2.21 3.82
C ALA A 184 -18.31 -2.92 5.18
N ILE A 185 -19.21 -3.90 5.30
CA ILE A 185 -19.29 -4.76 6.49
C ILE A 185 -18.05 -5.66 6.61
N ALA A 186 -17.57 -6.22 5.49
CA ALA A 186 -16.34 -7.02 5.46
C ALA A 186 -15.10 -6.18 5.83
N ALA A 187 -15.00 -4.94 5.34
CA ALA A 187 -13.94 -4.00 5.69
C ALA A 187 -13.83 -3.79 7.21
N LYS A 188 -14.96 -3.69 7.92
CA LYS A 188 -14.98 -3.60 9.39
C LYS A 188 -14.42 -4.84 10.11
N ARG A 189 -14.37 -5.98 9.42
CA ARG A 189 -13.85 -7.26 9.93
C ARG A 189 -12.41 -7.53 9.49
N GLY A 190 -11.80 -6.63 8.72
CA GLY A 190 -10.42 -6.76 8.26
C GLY A 190 -10.19 -6.06 6.93
N ASN A 191 -10.68 -6.66 5.84
CA ASN A 191 -10.42 -6.19 4.47
C ASN A 191 -11.57 -6.56 3.52
N VAL A 192 -11.68 -5.85 2.40
CA VAL A 192 -12.56 -6.25 1.28
C VAL A 192 -11.79 -7.24 0.40
N SER A 193 -12.43 -8.31 -0.07
CA SER A 193 -11.78 -9.26 -0.99
C SER A 193 -11.77 -8.73 -2.44
N LEU A 194 -10.74 -9.11 -3.21
CA LEU A 194 -10.66 -8.77 -4.63
C LEU A 194 -11.88 -9.26 -5.44
N ASN A 195 -12.42 -10.44 -5.11
CA ASN A 195 -13.62 -10.98 -5.75
C ASN A 195 -14.86 -10.10 -5.55
N GLN A 196 -14.99 -9.47 -4.37
CA GLN A 196 -16.04 -8.49 -4.12
C GLN A 196 -15.85 -7.25 -4.99
N LEU A 197 -14.62 -6.71 -5.06
CA LEU A 197 -14.32 -5.56 -5.91
C LEU A 197 -14.64 -5.83 -7.39
N GLN A 198 -14.20 -6.98 -7.92
CA GLN A 198 -14.47 -7.40 -9.30
C GLN A 198 -15.96 -7.56 -9.58
N SER A 199 -16.71 -8.07 -8.61
CA SER A 199 -18.16 -8.24 -8.77
C SER A 199 -18.89 -6.91 -8.76
N ILE A 200 -18.48 -5.97 -7.91
CA ILE A 200 -18.99 -4.59 -7.91
C ILE A 200 -18.65 -3.91 -9.24
N ALA A 201 -17.40 -4.05 -9.71
CA ALA A 201 -16.94 -3.46 -10.97
C ALA A 201 -17.77 -3.89 -12.19
N ARG A 202 -18.15 -5.17 -12.25
CA ARG A 202 -19.03 -5.69 -13.32
C ARG A 202 -20.40 -5.00 -13.32
N HIS A 203 -21.02 -4.86 -12.15
CA HIS A 203 -22.33 -4.20 -12.04
C HIS A 203 -22.23 -2.70 -12.33
N VAL A 204 -21.19 -2.02 -11.86
CA VAL A 204 -20.95 -0.59 -12.18
C VAL A 204 -20.77 -0.39 -13.69
N ALA A 205 -20.00 -1.26 -14.36
CA ALA A 205 -19.82 -1.18 -15.80
C ALA A 205 -21.12 -1.42 -16.58
N GLN A 206 -21.96 -2.36 -16.13
CA GLN A 206 -23.26 -2.63 -16.75
C GLN A 206 -24.29 -1.52 -16.47
N ALA A 207 -24.30 -0.97 -15.26
CA ALA A 207 -25.14 0.17 -14.90
C ALA A 207 -24.67 1.47 -15.57
N GLN A 208 -23.38 1.57 -15.94
CA GLN A 208 -22.73 2.81 -16.37
C GLN A 208 -23.01 3.96 -15.40
N ALA A 209 -23.02 3.64 -14.10
CA ALA A 209 -23.38 4.55 -13.02
C ALA A 209 -22.80 4.06 -11.69
N GLY A 210 -22.62 4.98 -10.75
CA GLY A 210 -22.22 4.65 -9.38
C GLY A 210 -22.08 5.87 -8.48
N CYS A 211 -21.81 5.60 -7.20
CA CYS A 211 -21.42 6.58 -6.19
C CYS A 211 -19.91 6.48 -5.92
N CYS A 212 -19.37 7.32 -5.03
CA CYS A 212 -17.94 7.35 -4.74
C CYS A 212 -17.39 5.97 -4.33
N THR A 213 -18.11 5.22 -3.50
CA THR A 213 -17.68 3.89 -3.03
C THR A 213 -17.64 2.85 -4.15
N THR A 214 -18.72 2.72 -4.93
CA THR A 214 -18.77 1.70 -5.99
C THR A 214 -17.80 2.00 -7.12
N LEU A 215 -17.59 3.27 -7.45
CA LEU A 215 -16.59 3.70 -8.42
C LEU A 215 -15.15 3.47 -7.92
N ALA A 216 -14.85 3.76 -6.65
CA ALA A 216 -13.53 3.49 -6.08
C ALA A 216 -13.20 1.99 -6.05
N TYR A 217 -14.15 1.14 -5.65
CA TYR A 217 -13.99 -0.32 -5.74
C TYR A 217 -13.78 -0.81 -7.17
N SER A 218 -14.51 -0.22 -8.13
CA SER A 218 -14.36 -0.54 -9.55
C SER A 218 -12.96 -0.16 -10.08
N ALA A 219 -12.46 1.02 -9.71
CA ALA A 219 -11.13 1.45 -10.07
C ALA A 219 -10.03 0.58 -9.46
N ALA A 220 -10.16 0.21 -8.18
CA ALA A 220 -9.23 -0.72 -7.55
C ALA A 220 -9.23 -2.09 -8.26
N ALA A 221 -10.41 -2.65 -8.57
CA ALA A 221 -10.51 -3.89 -9.33
C ALA A 221 -9.83 -3.80 -10.71
N GLU A 222 -9.94 -2.66 -11.39
CA GLU A 222 -9.28 -2.42 -12.67
C GLU A 222 -7.77 -2.31 -12.53
N LEU A 223 -7.28 -1.53 -11.56
CA LEU A 223 -5.85 -1.37 -11.30
C LEU A 223 -5.18 -2.70 -10.94
N MET A 224 -5.85 -3.52 -10.13
CA MET A 224 -5.36 -4.85 -9.74
C MET A 224 -5.15 -5.80 -10.93
N LYS A 225 -5.85 -5.65 -12.05
CA LYS A 225 -5.61 -6.47 -13.26
C LYS A 225 -4.23 -6.25 -13.86
N HIS A 226 -3.69 -5.05 -13.65
CA HIS A 226 -2.43 -4.60 -14.24
C HIS A 226 -1.32 -4.51 -13.19
N ASN A 227 -1.61 -4.91 -11.95
CA ASN A 227 -0.67 -4.94 -10.84
C ASN A 227 0.08 -6.28 -10.81
N GLN A 228 1.11 -6.40 -11.63
CA GLN A 228 1.90 -7.64 -11.72
C GLN A 228 2.54 -7.98 -10.35
N ASP A 229 2.39 -9.25 -9.95
CA ASP A 229 2.96 -9.82 -8.71
C ASP A 229 2.68 -9.00 -7.44
N ASP A 230 1.55 -8.28 -7.40
CA ASP A 230 1.18 -7.37 -6.30
C ASP A 230 2.27 -6.35 -5.92
N GLN A 231 3.12 -5.98 -6.89
CA GLN A 231 4.27 -5.09 -6.63
C GLN A 231 3.86 -3.71 -6.13
N GLN A 232 2.73 -3.18 -6.61
CA GLN A 232 2.23 -1.89 -6.18
C GLN A 232 1.18 -2.08 -5.09
N ARG A 233 1.30 -1.29 -4.03
CA ARG A 233 0.23 -1.16 -3.04
C ARG A 233 -0.93 -0.39 -3.66
N ILE A 234 -2.12 -0.97 -3.64
CA ILE A 234 -3.37 -0.38 -4.11
C ILE A 234 -4.35 -0.43 -2.94
N GLU A 235 -4.81 0.74 -2.53
CA GLU A 235 -5.71 0.90 -1.41
C GLU A 235 -6.98 1.61 -1.86
N VAL A 236 -8.14 1.12 -1.43
CA VAL A 236 -9.34 1.95 -1.40
C VAL A 236 -9.41 2.57 -0.03
N VAL A 237 -9.38 3.89 0.01
CA VAL A 237 -9.40 4.67 1.24
C VAL A 237 -10.65 5.53 1.27
N ALA A 238 -11.10 5.88 2.47
CA ALA A 238 -12.21 6.78 2.63
C ALA A 238 -11.87 7.91 3.60
N HIS A 239 -12.35 9.10 3.28
CA HIS A 239 -12.54 10.18 4.23
C HIS A 239 -13.91 10.00 4.89
N ARG A 240 -13.97 9.96 6.22
CA ARG A 240 -15.22 10.00 6.98
C ARG A 240 -15.27 11.25 7.85
N GLY A 241 -16.10 12.22 7.46
CA GLY A 241 -16.41 13.38 8.29
C GLY A 241 -17.52 13.11 9.31
N SER A 242 -17.74 14.09 10.19
CA SER A 242 -18.72 14.02 11.29
C SER A 242 -20.19 14.07 10.84
N LYS A 243 -20.46 14.46 9.59
CA LYS A 243 -21.83 14.54 9.02
C LYS A 243 -22.24 13.34 8.16
N GLY A 244 -21.66 12.17 8.43
CA GLY A 244 -22.06 10.91 7.79
C GLY A 244 -21.84 10.92 6.27
N HIS A 245 -22.81 10.42 5.49
CA HIS A 245 -22.69 10.24 4.04
C HIS A 245 -22.30 11.50 3.27
N THR A 246 -22.75 12.69 3.70
CA THR A 246 -22.45 13.97 3.02
C THR A 246 -21.00 14.43 3.19
N GLN A 247 -20.27 13.80 4.12
CA GLN A 247 -18.84 13.99 4.31
C GLN A 247 -18.09 12.65 4.20
N THR A 248 -18.66 11.69 3.49
CA THR A 248 -17.97 10.43 3.19
C THR A 248 -17.54 10.45 1.73
N HIS A 249 -16.26 10.20 1.48
CA HIS A 249 -15.73 10.08 0.13
C HIS A 249 -14.75 8.93 0.04
N CYS A 250 -14.87 8.12 -1.01
CA CYS A 250 -14.02 6.97 -1.25
C CYS A 250 -13.25 7.18 -2.55
N PHE A 251 -11.95 6.87 -2.54
CA PHE A 251 -11.06 6.96 -3.70
C PHE A 251 -9.93 5.94 -3.57
N VAL A 252 -9.11 5.81 -4.62
CA VAL A 252 -8.00 4.85 -4.64
C VAL A 252 -6.68 5.56 -4.46
N VAL A 253 -5.80 4.99 -3.65
CA VAL A 253 -4.40 5.40 -3.51
C VAL A 253 -3.50 4.28 -4.04
N ILE A 254 -2.49 4.65 -4.82
CA ILE A 254 -1.50 3.73 -5.38
C ILE A 254 -0.12 4.13 -4.89
N GLY A 255 0.69 3.15 -4.50
CA GLY A 255 2.12 3.34 -4.24
C GLY A 255 2.41 4.17 -2.99
N ARG A 256 1.49 4.17 -2.02
CA ARG A 256 1.70 4.80 -0.71
C ARG A 256 2.79 4.03 0.05
N ASP A 257 3.76 4.76 0.60
CA ASP A 257 4.84 4.18 1.41
C ASP A 257 4.26 3.30 2.54
N PRO A 258 4.68 2.03 2.68
CA PRO A 258 4.21 1.12 3.73
C PRO A 258 4.29 1.69 5.15
N ASN A 259 5.30 2.51 5.43
CA ASN A 259 5.58 3.09 6.74
C ASN A 259 4.91 4.46 6.94
N SER A 260 4.17 4.94 5.94
CA SER A 260 3.48 6.23 6.03
C SER A 260 2.19 6.15 6.83
N GLU A 261 1.81 7.27 7.42
CA GLU A 261 0.55 7.39 8.14
C GLU A 261 -0.59 7.74 7.16
N LEU A 262 -1.69 6.98 7.21
CA LEU A 262 -2.85 7.23 6.34
C LEU A 262 -3.37 8.66 6.48
N GLY A 263 -3.46 9.20 7.70
CA GLY A 263 -3.95 10.56 7.93
C GLY A 263 -2.98 11.69 7.54
N LYS A 264 -1.76 11.37 7.06
CA LYS A 264 -0.70 12.36 6.76
C LYS A 264 -0.16 12.19 5.33
N PRO A 265 -0.87 12.71 4.31
CA PRO A 265 -0.52 12.50 2.91
C PRO A 265 0.87 12.99 2.50
N GLU A 266 1.44 13.94 3.22
CA GLU A 266 2.82 14.40 3.09
C GLU A 266 3.86 13.28 3.35
N THR A 267 3.48 12.23 4.08
CA THR A 267 4.33 11.08 4.40
C THR A 267 4.24 9.95 3.37
N TRP A 268 3.29 10.00 2.43
CA TRP A 268 2.98 8.88 1.53
C TRP A 268 4.03 8.62 0.43
N GLY A 269 5.00 9.51 0.28
CA GLY A 269 6.06 9.42 -0.71
C GLY A 269 5.70 10.04 -2.07
N SER A 270 6.72 10.39 -2.85
CA SER A 270 6.58 11.10 -4.12
C SER A 270 5.96 10.27 -5.26
N GLN A 271 5.96 8.95 -5.11
CA GLN A 271 5.37 8.02 -6.09
C GLN A 271 3.87 7.80 -5.85
N ALA A 272 3.33 8.22 -4.71
CA ALA A 272 1.92 8.04 -4.42
C ALA A 272 1.03 8.76 -5.44
N ARG A 273 -0.02 8.09 -5.89
CA ARG A 273 -1.03 8.63 -6.81
C ARG A 273 -2.41 8.46 -6.22
N VAL A 274 -3.27 9.44 -6.48
CA VAL A 274 -4.69 9.41 -6.11
C VAL A 274 -5.49 9.21 -7.37
N ILE A 275 -6.36 8.20 -7.41
CA ILE A 275 -7.27 7.91 -8.51
C ILE A 275 -8.71 8.02 -8.01
N ASP A 276 -9.48 8.90 -8.62
CA ASP A 276 -10.82 9.26 -8.21
C ASP A 276 -11.77 9.34 -9.42
N PRO A 277 -12.32 8.20 -9.85
CA PRO A 277 -13.28 8.20 -10.96
C PRO A 277 -14.55 8.96 -10.63
N TRP A 278 -14.93 9.04 -9.35
CA TRP A 278 -16.10 9.80 -8.93
C TRP A 278 -15.89 11.30 -9.17
N ALA A 279 -14.73 11.85 -8.83
CA ALA A 279 -14.39 13.24 -9.16
C ALA A 279 -14.55 13.49 -10.67
N ALA A 280 -14.04 12.58 -11.51
CA ALA A 280 -14.20 12.68 -12.97
C ALA A 280 -15.67 12.68 -13.42
N THR A 281 -16.54 11.87 -12.81
CA THR A 281 -17.98 11.85 -13.15
C THR A 281 -18.69 13.18 -12.89
N ILE A 282 -18.16 14.01 -11.98
CA ILE A 282 -18.69 15.34 -11.63
C ILE A 282 -17.86 16.50 -12.20
N GLY A 283 -16.96 16.21 -13.15
CA GLY A 283 -16.17 17.21 -13.88
C GLY A 283 -14.85 17.62 -13.23
N GLY A 284 -14.41 16.90 -12.20
CA GLY A 284 -13.08 17.02 -11.60
C GLY A 284 -12.00 16.24 -12.34
N GLU A 285 -10.77 16.29 -11.83
CA GLU A 285 -9.65 15.49 -12.33
C GLU A 285 -9.82 14.01 -11.95
N LEU A 286 -9.48 13.07 -12.83
CA LEU A 286 -9.49 11.62 -12.51
C LEU A 286 -8.31 11.22 -11.60
N GLN A 287 -7.18 11.89 -11.79
CA GLN A 287 -5.92 11.54 -11.15
C GLN A 287 -5.32 12.77 -10.50
N GLY A 288 -4.75 12.59 -9.31
CA GLY A 288 -3.99 13.62 -8.62
C GLY A 288 -2.80 13.05 -7.84
N THR A 289 -2.29 13.88 -6.95
CA THR A 289 -1.19 13.56 -6.03
C THR A 289 -1.63 13.84 -4.59
N PRO A 290 -0.93 13.33 -3.57
CA PRO A 290 -1.27 13.62 -2.18
C PRO A 290 -1.33 15.12 -1.83
N SER A 291 -0.51 15.95 -2.48
CA SER A 291 -0.49 17.41 -2.30
C SER A 291 -1.53 18.16 -3.15
N LYS A 292 -2.04 17.53 -4.22
CA LYS A 292 -3.10 18.06 -5.08
C LYS A 292 -4.08 16.93 -5.41
N PRO A 293 -4.93 16.52 -4.46
CA PRO A 293 -5.93 15.48 -4.69
C PRO A 293 -7.06 16.01 -5.58
N PRO A 294 -7.77 15.15 -6.33
CA PRO A 294 -8.92 15.56 -7.13
C PRO A 294 -10.02 16.29 -6.35
N ILE A 295 -10.25 15.86 -5.10
CA ILE A 295 -11.25 16.44 -4.19
C ILE A 295 -10.55 16.86 -2.90
N ALA A 296 -10.28 18.16 -2.76
CA ALA A 296 -9.50 18.68 -1.63
C ALA A 296 -10.31 18.90 -0.34
N ASN A 297 -11.64 19.06 -0.43
CA ASN A 297 -12.50 19.34 0.72
C ASN A 297 -12.98 18.08 1.47
N LEU A 298 -12.64 16.89 0.98
CA LEU A 298 -12.92 15.59 1.61
C LEU A 298 -11.60 14.81 1.76
N TRP A 299 -10.63 15.48 2.39
CA TRP A 299 -9.23 15.09 2.52
C TRP A 299 -8.71 15.52 3.90
N PRO A 300 -7.75 14.80 4.53
CA PRO A 300 -7.14 13.52 4.14
C PRO A 300 -8.08 12.33 4.39
N PRO A 301 -7.79 11.12 3.88
CA PRO A 301 -8.55 9.94 4.25
C PRO A 301 -8.32 9.58 5.72
N THR A 302 -9.31 8.92 6.31
CA THR A 302 -9.34 8.52 7.72
C THR A 302 -9.34 7.00 7.89
N GLU A 303 -9.67 6.25 6.83
CA GLU A 303 -9.71 4.79 6.86
C GLU A 303 -9.25 4.17 5.54
N SER A 304 -8.72 2.95 5.64
CA SER A 304 -8.45 2.08 4.49
C SER A 304 -9.47 0.95 4.51
N VAL A 305 -10.29 0.84 3.47
CA VAL A 305 -11.35 -0.18 3.36
C VAL A 305 -10.92 -1.37 2.51
N PHE A 306 -9.99 -1.15 1.57
CA PHE A 306 -9.28 -2.20 0.85
C PHE A 306 -7.78 -1.89 0.87
N ASP A 307 -6.95 -2.91 1.02
CA ASP A 307 -5.50 -2.84 0.86
C ASP A 307 -5.02 -4.20 0.35
N ASN A 308 -4.45 -4.26 -0.86
CA ASN A 308 -3.99 -5.52 -1.44
C ASN A 308 -2.75 -6.10 -0.72
N HIS A 309 -2.13 -5.36 0.18
CA HIS A 309 -1.02 -5.84 1.01
C HIS A 309 -1.47 -6.29 2.41
N LYS A 310 -2.77 -6.26 2.71
CA LYS A 310 -3.34 -6.81 3.95
C LYS A 310 -4.05 -8.13 3.67
N GLU A 311 -3.76 -9.13 4.49
CA GLU A 311 -4.49 -10.41 4.55
C GLU A 311 -5.93 -10.22 5.06
#